data_AF-A0A4S2MFX5-F1
#
_entry.id   AF-A0A4S2MFX5-F1
#
_cell.length_a   1.000
_cell.length_b   1.000
_cell.length_c   1.000
_cell.angle_alpha   90.00
_cell.angle_beta   90.00
_cell.angle_gamma   90.00
#
_symmetry.space_group_name_H-M   'P 1'
#
loop_
_entity.id
_entity.type
_entity.pdbx_description
1 polymer ?
#
loop_
_entity_poly.entity_id
_entity_poly.type
_entity_poly.pdbx_seq_one_letter_code
_entity_poly.pdbx_strand_id
1 'polypeptide(L)'
;MVGQLSDDLSCADGLRSKHVDAAYRDLRARNNVSVRKSRAKTRAFKSEMINEYHELRRTTTLLRTRVRKSLRELRFLALLFRRAHKTPPDFITGILKTAENGKLGRLLDVEDRHSEFDELEPRHSNSERSTEDKVLSSGTK
;
A
#
# COMPACT_ATOMS: atom_id res chain seq x y z
N MET A 1 70.40 32.08 20.68
CA MET A 1 69.14 32.39 19.98
C MET A 1 68.64 31.13 19.28
N VAL A 2 67.89 30.27 19.96
CA VAL A 2 67.02 29.30 19.29
C VAL A 2 65.89 28.95 20.26
N GLY A 3 64.68 29.38 19.95
CA GLY A 3 63.47 29.05 20.70
C GLY A 3 62.28 29.55 19.91
N GLN A 4 61.22 28.74 19.85
CA GLN A 4 59.95 28.92 19.12
C GLN A 4 59.89 28.28 17.72
N LEU A 5 59.70 26.96 17.66
CA LEU A 5 59.12 26.28 16.48
C LEU A 5 58.22 25.08 16.85
N SER A 6 57.71 24.98 18.07
CA SER A 6 57.09 23.74 18.57
C SER A 6 55.59 23.80 18.86
N ASP A 7 54.95 24.97 18.84
CA ASP A 7 53.57 25.10 19.34
C ASP A 7 52.47 25.12 18.24
N ASP A 8 52.85 25.21 16.97
CA ASP A 8 51.87 25.35 15.87
C ASP A 8 51.31 24.02 15.34
N LEU A 9 51.89 22.88 15.74
CA LEU A 9 51.48 21.55 15.24
C LEU A 9 50.35 20.89 16.06
N SER A 10 50.11 21.35 17.30
CA SER A 10 49.09 20.81 18.21
C SER A 10 47.66 21.23 17.84
N CYS A 11 47.49 22.43 17.29
CA CYS A 11 46.16 22.99 16.96
C CYS A 11 45.54 22.39 15.69
N ALA A 12 46.38 21.91 14.76
CA ALA A 12 45.93 21.39 13.46
C ALA A 12 45.21 20.02 13.58
N ASP A 13 45.58 19.19 14.55
CA ASP A 13 45.07 17.82 14.66
C ASP A 13 43.65 17.79 15.28
N GLY A 14 43.38 18.68 16.24
CA GLY A 14 42.04 18.86 16.82
C GLY A 14 41.01 19.42 15.84
N LEU A 15 41.44 20.27 14.90
CA LEU A 15 40.58 20.80 13.83
C LEU A 15 40.29 19.74 12.76
N ARG A 16 41.28 18.91 12.41
CA ARG A 16 41.09 17.74 11.53
C ARG A 16 40.09 16.74 12.11
N SER A 17 40.22 16.40 13.39
CA SER A 17 39.28 15.48 14.07
C SER A 17 37.85 16.03 14.08
N LYS A 18 37.64 17.30 14.44
CA LYS A 18 36.32 17.96 14.40
C LYS A 18 35.74 18.08 12.99
N HIS A 19 36.59 18.31 11.97
CA HIS A 19 36.17 18.35 10.58
C HIS A 19 35.75 16.96 10.08
N VAL A 20 36.47 15.90 10.48
CA VAL A 20 36.08 14.51 10.21
C VAL A 20 34.74 14.19 10.90
N ASP A 21 34.53 14.69 12.12
CA ASP A 21 33.28 14.53 12.87
C ASP A 21 32.10 15.30 12.23
N ALA A 22 32.34 16.52 11.75
CA ALA A 22 31.35 17.31 11.03
C ALA A 22 30.97 16.67 9.68
N ALA A 23 31.97 16.24 8.91
CA ALA A 23 31.76 15.51 7.66
C ALA A 23 31.01 14.19 7.88
N TYR A 24 31.29 13.48 8.98
CA TYR A 24 30.56 12.29 9.36
C TYR A 24 29.10 12.58 9.73
N ARG A 25 28.84 13.62 10.51
CA ARG A 25 27.48 14.05 10.86
C ARG A 25 26.68 14.43 9.63
N ASP A 26 27.27 15.15 8.69
CA ASP A 26 26.64 15.51 7.42
C ASP A 26 26.32 14.26 6.59
N LEU A 27 27.24 13.31 6.49
CA LEU A 27 27.02 12.06 5.78
C LEU A 27 25.88 11.25 6.41
N ARG A 28 25.84 11.18 7.75
CA ARG A 28 24.77 10.51 8.51
C ARG A 28 23.43 11.21 8.34
N ALA A 29 23.39 12.54 8.36
CA ALA A 29 22.19 13.32 8.11
C ALA A 29 21.64 13.05 6.70
N ARG A 30 22.50 13.08 5.68
CA ARG A 30 22.13 12.74 4.29
C ARG A 30 21.64 11.30 4.18
N ASN A 31 22.30 10.35 4.82
CA ASN A 31 21.87 8.94 4.83
C ASN A 31 20.50 8.78 5.50
N ASN A 32 20.27 9.42 6.66
CA ASN A 32 18.98 9.37 7.35
C ASN A 32 17.84 9.92 6.48
N VAL A 33 18.09 11.02 5.74
CA VAL A 33 17.12 11.54 4.76
C VAL A 33 16.85 10.52 3.67
N SER A 34 17.90 9.89 3.11
CA SER A 34 17.76 8.84 2.10
C SER A 34 16.96 7.63 2.61
N VAL A 35 17.25 7.17 3.84
CA VAL A 35 16.53 6.05 4.48
C VAL A 35 15.06 6.42 4.71
N ARG A 36 14.76 7.64 5.18
CA ARG A 36 13.37 8.12 5.32
C ARG A 36 12.65 8.13 3.98
N LYS A 37 13.28 8.66 2.93
CA LYS A 37 12.73 8.67 1.56
C LYS A 37 12.49 7.25 1.04
N SER A 38 13.44 6.35 1.23
CA SER A 38 13.34 4.95 0.84
C SER A 38 12.17 4.25 1.53
N ARG A 39 12.06 4.40 2.86
CA ARG A 39 10.94 3.84 3.65
C ARG A 39 9.59 4.43 3.22
N ALA A 40 9.53 5.75 2.98
CA ALA A 40 8.32 6.41 2.51
C ALA A 40 7.89 5.85 1.14
N LYS A 41 8.84 5.65 0.20
CA LYS A 41 8.57 5.03 -1.08
C LYS A 41 8.03 3.60 -0.94
N THR A 42 8.63 2.78 -0.08
CA THR A 42 8.13 1.42 0.17
C THR A 42 6.73 1.42 0.79
N ARG A 43 6.42 2.36 1.70
CA ARG A 43 5.07 2.49 2.27
C ARG A 43 4.06 2.92 1.21
N ALA A 44 4.40 3.91 0.39
CA ALA A 44 3.55 4.39 -0.71
C ALA A 44 3.23 3.26 -1.70
N PHE A 45 4.24 2.50 -2.11
CA PHE A 45 4.06 1.34 -2.97
C PHE A 45 3.13 0.28 -2.34
N LYS A 46 3.30 -0.02 -1.05
CA LYS A 46 2.41 -0.95 -0.34
C LYS A 46 0.97 -0.43 -0.30
N SER A 47 0.76 0.85 -0.02
CA SER A 47 -0.59 1.43 -0.02
C SER A 47 -1.22 1.43 -1.41
N GLU A 48 -0.45 1.67 -2.47
CA GLU A 48 -0.92 1.57 -3.85
C GLU A 48 -1.39 0.16 -4.19
N MET A 49 -0.61 -0.87 -3.83
CA MET A 49 -1.00 -2.27 -4.04
C MET A 49 -2.27 -2.65 -3.27
N ILE A 50 -2.41 -2.18 -2.03
CA ILE A 50 -3.62 -2.40 -1.23
C ILE A 50 -4.83 -1.75 -1.92
N ASN A 51 -4.69 -0.50 -2.37
CA ASN A 51 -5.75 0.22 -3.07
C ASN A 51 -6.15 -0.50 -4.38
N GLU A 52 -5.18 -0.94 -5.18
CA GLU A 52 -5.45 -1.67 -6.42
C GLU A 52 -6.18 -2.99 -6.14
N TYR A 53 -5.78 -3.72 -5.10
CA TYR A 53 -6.48 -4.92 -4.66
C TYR A 53 -7.94 -4.62 -4.27
N HIS A 54 -8.20 -3.55 -3.52
CA HIS A 54 -9.57 -3.16 -3.17
C HIS A 54 -10.40 -2.78 -4.39
N GLU A 55 -9.84 -2.04 -5.35
CA GLU A 55 -10.54 -1.69 -6.60
C GLU A 55 -10.85 -2.94 -7.44
N LEU A 56 -9.89 -3.84 -7.59
CA LEU A 56 -10.09 -5.09 -8.32
C LEU A 56 -11.12 -5.99 -7.63
N ARG A 57 -11.14 -5.99 -6.30
CA ARG A 57 -12.16 -6.70 -5.51
C ARG A 57 -13.55 -6.09 -5.74
N ARG A 58 -13.71 -4.77 -5.58
CA ARG A 58 -14.98 -4.06 -5.80
C ARG A 58 -15.55 -4.35 -7.18
N THR A 59 -14.73 -4.24 -8.22
CA THR A 59 -15.13 -4.53 -9.59
C THR A 59 -15.52 -5.99 -9.77
N THR A 60 -14.74 -6.93 -9.23
CA THR A 60 -15.05 -8.36 -9.31
C THR A 60 -16.37 -8.70 -8.62
N THR A 61 -16.63 -8.18 -7.42
CA THR A 61 -17.90 -8.39 -6.70
C THR A 61 -19.08 -7.80 -7.48
N LEU A 62 -18.92 -6.61 -8.08
CA LEU A 62 -19.93 -6.00 -8.95
C LEU A 62 -20.23 -6.88 -10.17
N LEU A 63 -19.19 -7.36 -10.87
CA LEU A 63 -19.34 -8.22 -12.04
C LEU A 63 -20.02 -9.54 -11.66
N ARG A 64 -19.59 -10.21 -10.58
CA ARG A 64 -20.24 -11.43 -10.08
C ARG A 64 -21.72 -11.22 -9.80
N THR A 65 -22.08 -10.08 -9.20
CA THR A 65 -23.47 -9.75 -8.89
C THR A 65 -24.31 -9.57 -10.16
N ARG A 66 -23.77 -8.86 -11.16
CA ARG A 66 -24.42 -8.69 -12.48
C ARG A 66 -24.61 -10.04 -13.17
N VAL A 67 -23.59 -10.89 -13.21
CA VAL A 67 -23.67 -12.23 -13.81
C VAL A 67 -24.72 -13.09 -13.10
N ARG A 68 -24.76 -13.10 -11.76
CA ARG A 68 -25.81 -13.80 -11.00
C ARG A 68 -27.22 -13.29 -11.34
N LYS A 69 -27.39 -11.99 -11.56
CA LYS A 69 -28.68 -11.42 -11.99
C LYS A 69 -29.06 -11.92 -13.39
N SER A 70 -28.17 -11.83 -14.36
CA SER A 70 -28.42 -12.31 -15.72
C SER A 70 -28.68 -13.81 -15.77
N LEU A 71 -28.01 -14.63 -14.96
CA LEU A 71 -28.29 -16.06 -14.87
C LEU A 71 -29.69 -16.34 -14.30
N ARG A 72 -30.16 -15.56 -13.32
CA ARG A 72 -31.54 -15.66 -12.82
C ARG A 72 -32.55 -15.30 -13.90
N GLU A 73 -32.30 -14.25 -14.67
CA GLU A 73 -33.15 -13.85 -15.81
C GLU A 73 -33.16 -14.94 -16.90
N LEU A 74 -32.01 -15.53 -17.23
CA LEU A 74 -31.92 -16.64 -18.19
C LEU A 74 -32.65 -17.90 -17.70
N ARG A 75 -32.55 -18.23 -16.41
CA ARG A 75 -33.32 -19.34 -15.81
C ARG A 75 -34.82 -19.09 -15.94
N PHE A 76 -35.27 -17.87 -15.66
CA PHE A 76 -36.66 -17.47 -15.84
C PHE A 76 -37.10 -17.60 -17.30
N LEU A 77 -36.29 -17.12 -18.25
CA LEU A 77 -36.59 -17.24 -19.67
C LEU A 77 -36.67 -18.72 -20.11
N ALA A 78 -35.74 -19.57 -19.67
CA ALA A 78 -35.78 -21.01 -19.94
C ALA A 78 -37.01 -21.71 -19.33
N LEU A 79 -37.54 -21.18 -18.23
CA LEU A 79 -38.79 -21.66 -17.64
C LEU A 79 -40.00 -21.25 -18.49
N LEU A 80 -40.02 -20.02 -19.03
CA LEU A 80 -41.08 -19.56 -19.92
C LEU A 80 -41.17 -20.39 -21.20
N PHE A 81 -40.03 -20.72 -21.82
CA PHE A 81 -40.00 -21.62 -22.98
C PHE A 81 -40.65 -22.96 -22.66
N ARG A 82 -40.24 -23.58 -21.55
CA ARG A 82 -40.80 -24.85 -21.08
C ARG A 82 -42.30 -24.76 -20.81
N ARG A 83 -42.78 -23.68 -20.20
CA ARG A 83 -44.20 -23.44 -19.93
C ARG A 83 -45.02 -23.23 -21.22
N ALA A 84 -44.40 -22.67 -22.25
CA ALA A 84 -45.00 -22.54 -23.58
C ALA A 84 -44.87 -23.82 -24.44
N HIS A 85 -44.45 -24.95 -23.86
CA HIS A 85 -44.16 -26.21 -24.56
C HIS A 85 -43.15 -26.07 -25.71
N LYS A 86 -42.25 -25.09 -25.61
CA LYS A 86 -41.16 -24.86 -26.56
C LYS A 86 -39.85 -25.32 -25.94
N THR A 87 -38.96 -25.86 -26.78
CA THR A 87 -37.60 -26.15 -26.37
C THR A 87 -36.83 -24.83 -26.21
N PRO A 88 -36.19 -24.58 -25.05
CA PRO A 88 -35.32 -23.41 -24.91
C PRO A 88 -34.12 -23.56 -25.86
N PRO A 89 -33.66 -22.46 -26.50
CA PRO A 89 -32.50 -22.49 -27.38
C PRO A 89 -31.25 -23.12 -26.72
N ASP A 90 -30.48 -23.85 -27.51
CA ASP A 90 -29.30 -24.60 -27.05
C ASP A 90 -28.26 -23.71 -26.34
N PHE A 91 -28.11 -22.46 -26.79
CA PHE A 91 -27.18 -21.53 -26.14
C PHE A 91 -27.60 -21.21 -24.70
N ILE A 92 -28.91 -21.05 -24.43
CA ILE A 92 -29.42 -20.78 -23.07
C ILE A 92 -29.17 -21.99 -22.20
N THR A 93 -29.48 -23.19 -22.70
CA THR A 93 -29.28 -24.43 -21.92
C THR A 93 -27.79 -24.71 -21.68
N GLY A 94 -26.93 -24.41 -22.64
CA GLY A 94 -25.47 -24.49 -22.50
C GLY A 94 -24.92 -23.52 -21.45
N ILE A 95 -25.36 -22.26 -21.48
CA ILE A 95 -24.96 -21.26 -20.47
C ILE A 95 -25.43 -21.69 -19.07
N LEU A 96 -26.67 -22.15 -18.92
CA LEU A 96 -27.19 -22.58 -17.62
C LEU A 96 -26.47 -23.83 -17.10
N LYS A 97 -26.16 -24.81 -17.95
CA LYS A 97 -25.37 -25.99 -17.58
C LYS A 97 -23.95 -25.62 -17.11
N THR A 98 -23.29 -24.70 -17.80
CA THR A 98 -21.94 -24.24 -17.40
C THR A 98 -21.98 -23.40 -16.11
N ALA A 99 -23.06 -22.69 -15.86
CA ALA A 99 -23.29 -21.98 -14.62
C ALA A 99 -23.58 -22.92 -13.43
N GLU A 100 -24.19 -24.08 -13.65
CA GLU A 100 -24.55 -25.02 -12.58
C GLU A 100 -23.42 -26.00 -12.26
N ASN A 101 -22.76 -26.55 -13.29
CA ASN A 101 -21.77 -27.63 -13.11
C ASN A 101 -20.36 -27.25 -13.61
N GLY A 102 -20.20 -26.04 -14.14
CA GLY A 102 -18.96 -25.61 -14.79
C GLY A 102 -18.06 -24.75 -13.92
N LYS A 103 -17.03 -24.20 -14.57
CA LYS A 103 -16.10 -23.24 -13.94
C LYS A 103 -16.81 -21.95 -13.51
N LEU A 104 -17.89 -21.57 -14.21
CA LEU A 104 -18.65 -20.36 -13.94
C LEU A 104 -19.40 -20.44 -12.61
N GLY A 105 -20.07 -21.57 -12.33
CA GLY A 105 -20.73 -21.78 -11.03
C GLY A 105 -19.75 -21.65 -9.88
N ARG A 106 -18.64 -22.38 -9.93
CA ARG A 106 -17.58 -22.31 -8.92
C ARG A 106 -17.03 -20.89 -8.71
N LEU A 107 -16.83 -20.12 -9.79
CA LEU A 107 -16.35 -18.73 -9.71
C LEU A 107 -17.38 -17.79 -9.06
N LEU A 108 -18.66 -18.09 -9.24
CA LEU A 108 -19.76 -17.34 -8.63
C LEU A 108 -20.03 -17.79 -7.19
N ASP A 109 -19.69 -19.01 -6.81
CA ASP A 109 -19.93 -19.55 -5.46
C ASP A 109 -18.76 -19.31 -4.48
N VAL A 110 -17.66 -18.73 -4.95
CA VAL A 110 -16.59 -18.23 -4.05
C VAL A 110 -17.20 -17.16 -3.15
N GLU A 111 -17.51 -17.54 -1.92
CA GLU A 111 -17.76 -16.61 -0.83
C GLU A 111 -16.51 -15.75 -0.63
N ASP A 112 -16.69 -14.43 -0.52
CA ASP A 112 -15.61 -13.50 -0.19
C ASP A 112 -15.24 -13.69 1.30
N ARG A 113 -14.62 -14.82 1.65
CA ARG A 113 -14.19 -15.17 3.02
C ARG A 113 -12.96 -14.40 3.47
N HIS A 114 -12.93 -13.09 3.29
CA HIS A 114 -11.84 -12.26 3.81
C HIS A 114 -12.39 -10.91 4.27
N SER A 115 -12.93 -10.92 5.49
CA SER A 115 -13.27 -9.74 6.29
C SER A 115 -12.10 -9.28 7.18
N GLU A 116 -10.96 -9.97 7.14
CA GLU A 116 -9.85 -9.72 8.07
C GLU A 116 -8.84 -8.67 7.57
N PHE A 117 -8.93 -8.25 6.30
CA PHE A 117 -7.98 -7.29 5.72
C PHE A 117 -8.56 -5.87 5.55
N ASP A 118 -9.89 -5.71 5.68
CA ASP A 118 -10.57 -4.41 5.56
C ASP A 118 -10.44 -3.55 6.85
N GLU A 119 -9.90 -4.11 7.95
CA GLU A 119 -9.67 -3.38 9.22
C GLU A 119 -8.29 -2.71 9.32
N LEU A 120 -7.41 -2.88 8.32
CA LEU A 120 -6.16 -2.15 8.23
C LEU A 120 -6.37 -0.81 7.52
N GLU A 121 -7.33 -0.03 8.03
CA GLU A 121 -7.31 1.42 7.87
C GLU A 121 -5.90 1.90 8.23
N PRO A 122 -5.21 2.66 7.36
CA PRO A 122 -3.94 3.25 7.73
C PRO A 122 -4.23 4.23 8.86
N ARG A 123 -4.04 3.80 10.11
CA ARG A 123 -3.87 4.71 11.23
C ARG A 123 -2.65 5.56 10.86
N HIS A 124 -2.92 6.70 10.25
CA HIS A 124 -2.02 7.83 10.21
C HIS A 124 -1.77 8.19 11.66
N SER A 125 -0.79 7.52 12.26
CA SER A 125 -0.19 7.93 13.50
C SER A 125 0.49 9.25 13.19
N ASN A 126 -0.25 10.34 13.42
CA ASN A 126 0.30 11.67 13.58
C ASN A 126 1.28 11.61 14.75
N SER A 127 2.50 11.20 14.45
CA SER A 127 3.67 11.41 15.30
C SER A 127 4.55 12.44 14.61
N GLU A 128 3.96 13.59 14.28
CA GLU A 128 4.70 14.85 14.24
C GLU A 128 5.00 15.25 15.69
N ARG A 129 5.93 14.54 16.33
CA ARG A 129 6.56 15.05 17.54
C ARG A 129 7.63 16.03 17.06
N SER A 130 7.20 17.28 16.86
CA SER A 130 8.05 18.45 16.81
C SER A 130 8.86 18.49 18.10
N THR A 131 10.12 18.06 18.03
CA THR A 131 11.09 18.22 19.11
C THR A 131 11.65 19.63 19.05
N GLU A 132 11.01 20.52 19.80
CA GLU A 132 11.64 21.52 20.68
C GLU A 132 12.79 22.34 20.08
N ASP A 133 12.45 23.46 19.45
CA ASP A 133 13.22 24.70 19.56
C ASP A 133 13.00 25.28 20.96
N LYS A 134 13.86 24.96 21.94
CA LYS A 134 13.83 25.64 23.24
C LYS A 134 15.11 25.55 24.08
N VAL A 135 16.25 26.03 23.57
CA VAL A 135 17.49 26.28 24.36
C VAL A 135 18.32 27.29 23.54
N LEU A 136 18.62 28.56 23.89
CA LEU A 136 18.51 29.42 25.07
C LEU A 136 18.41 30.88 24.57
N SER A 137 17.33 31.57 24.93
CA SER A 137 17.35 33.03 25.11
C SER A 137 17.25 33.26 26.60
N SER A 138 18.38 33.51 27.23
CA SER A 138 18.44 34.14 28.55
C SER A 138 19.61 35.09 28.54
N GLY A 139 19.31 36.34 28.17
CA GLY A 139 20.11 37.45 28.65
C GLY A 139 20.02 37.54 30.16
N THR A 140 21.17 37.72 30.79
CA THR A 140 21.28 38.43 32.05
C THR A 140 22.43 39.42 31.91
N LYS A 141 22.14 40.62 32.39
CA LYS A 141 22.99 41.80 32.47
C LYS A 141 24.32 41.54 33.17
#